data_AF-A0A8T7JZA6-F1
#
_entry.id   AF-A0A8T7JZA6-F1
#
_cell.length_a   1.000
_cell.length_b   1.000
_cell.length_c   1.000
_cell.angle_alpha   90.00
_cell.angle_beta   90.00
_cell.angle_gamma   90.00
#
_symmetry.space_group_name_H-M   'P 1'
#
loop_
_entity.id
_entity.type
_entity.pdbx_description
1 polymer ?
#
loop_
_entity_poly.entity_id
_entity_poly.type
_entity_poly.pdbx_seq_one_letter_code
_entity_poly.pdbx_strand_id
1 'polypeptide(L)'
;MELLIAIKPDYLLFGGSGTITLASTELARKYAIPALKKWSAMAKAAGIPTMLHSCGKSRALVDLLCEETDVNSINPLEIPPMGDVDLAEVKRARGRQIGLMGNLHTTEVMLRGTPEQVRAAARQALRDAGQGGGFILSTGDQCGPATPEENLFALVETAKTEGVYNSRGNLRI
;
A
#
# COMPACT_ATOMS: atom_id res chain seq x y z
N MET A 1 1.83 18.73 13.23
CA MET A 1 2.93 18.03 12.54
C MET A 1 4.23 18.09 13.35
N GLU A 2 4.62 19.28 13.82
CA GLU A 2 5.82 19.51 14.65
C GLU A 2 5.91 18.61 15.89
N LEU A 3 4.81 18.47 16.66
CA LEU A 3 4.76 17.59 17.84
C LEU A 3 5.09 16.12 17.50
N LEU A 4 4.58 15.62 16.38
CA LEU A 4 4.86 14.24 15.94
C LEU A 4 6.30 14.12 15.44
N ILE A 5 6.86 15.14 14.79
CA ILE A 5 8.28 15.13 14.37
C ILE A 5 9.20 15.12 15.60
N ALA A 6 8.84 15.87 16.66
CA ALA A 6 9.64 15.98 17.87
C ALA A 6 9.81 14.62 18.59
N ILE A 7 8.82 13.73 18.51
CA ILE A 7 8.91 12.39 19.10
C ILE A 7 9.65 11.38 18.21
N LYS A 8 10.06 11.75 16.99
CA LYS A 8 10.84 10.94 16.04
C LYS A 8 10.31 9.51 15.83
N PRO A 9 9.06 9.35 15.33
CA PRO A 9 8.51 8.03 15.05
C PRO A 9 9.25 7.36 13.88
N ASP A 10 9.14 6.04 13.79
CA ASP A 10 9.72 5.27 12.68
C ASP A 10 9.11 5.63 11.32
N TYR A 11 7.82 6.01 11.31
CA TYR A 11 7.14 6.56 10.14
C TYR A 11 5.87 7.31 10.56
N LEU A 12 5.30 8.08 9.62
CA LEU A 12 4.02 8.77 9.79
C LEU A 12 2.98 8.20 8.83
N LEU A 13 1.80 7.86 9.35
CA LEU A 13 0.65 7.46 8.54
C LEU A 13 -0.30 8.65 8.35
N PHE A 14 -0.56 9.02 7.11
CA PHE A 14 -1.56 9.99 6.73
C PHE A 14 -2.87 9.27 6.38
N GLY A 15 -3.98 9.71 6.96
CA GLY A 15 -5.32 9.25 6.57
C GLY A 15 -5.83 10.05 5.36
N GLY A 16 -6.33 9.35 4.36
CA GLY A 16 -6.90 9.93 3.13
C GLY A 16 -7.99 9.04 2.52
N SER A 17 -8.67 8.21 3.31
CA SER A 17 -9.70 7.29 2.82
C SER A 17 -10.76 7.99 1.98
N GLY A 18 -10.99 7.46 0.78
CA GLY A 18 -11.97 7.99 -0.16
C GLY A 18 -11.51 9.21 -0.98
N THR A 19 -10.22 9.59 -0.97
CA THR A 19 -9.73 10.81 -1.66
C THR A 19 -10.15 10.86 -3.14
N ILE A 20 -9.98 9.77 -3.89
CA ILE A 20 -10.40 9.68 -5.31
C ILE A 20 -11.68 8.86 -5.49
N THR A 21 -12.08 8.07 -4.48
CA THR A 21 -13.36 7.36 -4.50
C THR A 21 -14.54 8.33 -4.45
N LEU A 22 -14.44 9.39 -3.63
CA LEU A 22 -15.52 10.34 -3.38
C LEU A 22 -15.33 11.68 -4.11
N ALA A 23 -14.21 11.87 -4.79
CA ALA A 23 -13.89 13.13 -5.46
C ALA A 23 -13.11 12.90 -6.77
N SER A 24 -13.22 13.84 -7.71
CA SER A 24 -12.39 13.84 -8.92
C SER A 24 -10.93 14.16 -8.58
N THR A 25 -10.02 13.88 -9.52
CA THR A 25 -8.61 14.27 -9.41
C THR A 25 -8.44 15.79 -9.27
N GLU A 26 -9.31 16.59 -9.87
CA GLU A 26 -9.33 18.05 -9.72
C GLU A 26 -9.66 18.47 -8.28
N LEU A 27 -10.69 17.87 -7.68
CA LEU A 27 -11.06 18.16 -6.30
C LEU A 27 -9.99 17.68 -5.33
N ALA A 28 -9.38 16.52 -5.57
CA ALA A 28 -8.25 16.03 -4.78
C ALA A 28 -7.05 16.98 -4.86
N ARG A 29 -6.69 17.48 -6.05
CA ARG A 29 -5.64 18.51 -6.22
C ARG A 29 -5.95 19.80 -5.48
N LYS A 30 -7.22 20.20 -5.45
CA LYS A 30 -7.63 21.44 -4.77
C LYS A 30 -7.60 21.31 -3.25
N TYR A 31 -8.06 20.18 -2.71
CA TYR A 31 -8.35 20.08 -1.27
C TYR A 31 -7.46 19.09 -0.50
N ALA A 32 -6.97 18.01 -1.12
CA ALA A 32 -6.20 16.97 -0.44
C ALA A 32 -4.68 17.11 -0.68
N ILE A 33 -4.25 17.23 -1.94
CA ILE A 33 -2.83 17.26 -2.32
C ILE A 33 -2.04 18.40 -1.63
N PRO A 34 -2.56 19.63 -1.45
CA PRO A 34 -1.79 20.71 -0.82
C PRO A 34 -1.38 20.39 0.62
N ALA A 35 -2.27 19.74 1.39
CA ALA A 35 -1.98 19.31 2.75
C ALA A 35 -0.96 18.17 2.76
N LEU A 36 -1.16 17.14 1.92
CA LEU A 36 -0.23 16.02 1.80
C LEU A 36 1.16 16.47 1.37
N LYS A 37 1.27 17.38 0.40
CA LYS A 37 2.53 17.97 -0.05
C LYS A 37 3.24 18.68 1.09
N LYS A 38 2.53 19.53 1.84
CA LYS A 38 3.12 20.25 2.98
C LYS A 38 3.59 19.28 4.07
N TRP A 39 2.78 18.30 4.45
CA TRP A 39 3.12 17.37 5.53
C TRP A 39 4.23 16.41 5.15
N SER A 40 4.20 15.84 3.93
CA SER A 40 5.26 14.97 3.43
C SER A 40 6.60 15.72 3.28
N ALA A 41 6.59 16.97 2.83
CA ALA A 41 7.81 17.79 2.78
C ALA A 41 8.41 18.03 4.18
N MET A 42 7.56 18.30 5.18
CA MET A 42 8.01 18.44 6.58
C MET A 42 8.61 17.13 7.13
N ALA A 43 7.96 15.99 6.86
CA ALA A 43 8.44 14.68 7.29
C ALA A 43 9.76 14.30 6.60
N LYS A 44 9.88 14.56 5.29
CA LYS A 44 11.10 14.38 4.51
C LYS A 44 12.25 15.22 5.05
N ALA A 45 12.01 16.50 5.37
CA ALA A 45 13.01 17.38 5.98
C ALA A 45 13.48 16.87 7.36
N ALA A 46 12.62 16.15 8.09
CA ALA A 46 12.94 15.49 9.35
C ALA A 46 13.55 14.08 9.20
N GLY A 47 13.67 13.56 7.97
CA GLY A 47 14.15 12.20 7.71
C GLY A 47 13.18 11.09 8.13
N ILE A 48 11.88 11.39 8.27
CA ILE A 48 10.84 10.45 8.69
C ILE A 48 10.03 10.00 7.47
N PRO A 49 9.98 8.69 7.16
CA PRO A 49 9.15 8.17 6.09
C PRO A 49 7.65 8.38 6.33
N THR A 50 6.88 8.54 5.25
CA THR A 50 5.42 8.69 5.33
C THR A 50 4.69 7.67 4.48
N MET A 51 3.54 7.20 4.96
CA MET A 51 2.60 6.37 4.22
C MET A 51 1.25 7.08 4.12
N LEU A 52 0.61 7.06 2.95
CA LEU A 52 -0.80 7.44 2.82
C LEU A 52 -1.68 6.19 2.82
N HIS A 53 -2.69 6.18 3.68
CA HIS A 53 -3.78 5.23 3.61
C HIS A 53 -4.99 5.87 2.91
N SER A 54 -5.49 5.26 1.83
CA SER A 54 -6.70 5.70 1.13
C SER A 54 -7.51 4.52 0.59
N CYS A 55 -8.58 4.14 1.30
CA CYS A 55 -9.52 3.12 0.81
C CYS A 55 -10.20 3.50 -0.51
N GLY A 56 -10.56 2.47 -1.25
CA GLY A 56 -11.28 2.47 -2.51
C GLY A 56 -10.38 2.75 -3.72
N LYS A 57 -10.93 3.51 -4.68
CA LYS A 57 -10.21 3.88 -5.91
C LYS A 57 -9.01 4.74 -5.58
N SER A 58 -7.85 4.30 -6.05
CA SER A 58 -6.57 4.94 -5.73
C SER A 58 -5.61 4.95 -6.91
N ARG A 59 -5.94 4.36 -8.06
CA ARG A 59 -5.02 4.32 -9.20
C ARG A 59 -4.54 5.71 -9.63
N ALA A 60 -5.46 6.67 -9.79
CA ALA A 60 -5.09 8.05 -10.12
C ALA A 60 -4.42 8.78 -8.95
N LEU A 61 -4.73 8.39 -7.70
CA LEU A 61 -4.08 8.96 -6.52
C LEU A 61 -2.59 8.64 -6.49
N VAL A 62 -2.19 7.42 -6.89
CA VAL A 62 -0.77 7.05 -6.95
C VAL A 62 0.02 8.02 -7.84
N ASP A 63 -0.52 8.39 -9.01
CA ASP A 63 0.12 9.35 -9.91
C ASP A 63 0.24 10.73 -9.25
N LEU A 64 -0.85 11.24 -8.65
CA LEU A 64 -0.84 12.53 -7.97
C LEU A 64 0.20 12.59 -6.83
N LEU A 65 0.32 11.52 -6.04
CA LEU A 65 1.29 11.47 -4.96
C LEU A 65 2.73 11.50 -5.49
N CYS A 66 3.02 10.73 -6.53
CA CYS A 66 4.34 10.69 -7.15
C CYS A 66 4.73 12.03 -7.80
N GLU A 67 3.76 12.71 -8.42
CA GLU A 67 4.00 13.93 -9.19
C GLU A 67 4.06 15.18 -8.31
N GLU A 68 3.31 15.20 -7.21
CA GLU A 68 3.01 16.46 -6.51
C GLU A 68 3.39 16.46 -5.02
N THR A 69 3.81 15.32 -4.45
CA THR A 69 4.12 15.19 -3.03
C THR A 69 5.44 14.48 -2.76
N ASP A 70 5.84 14.43 -1.49
CA ASP A 70 7.01 13.68 -1.01
C ASP A 70 6.60 12.38 -0.29
N VAL A 71 5.37 11.87 -0.50
CA VAL A 71 4.88 10.67 0.17
C VAL A 71 5.67 9.43 -0.25
N ASN A 72 6.20 8.67 0.73
CA ASN A 72 7.06 7.51 0.45
C ASN A 72 6.30 6.23 0.10
N SER A 73 5.10 6.02 0.61
CA SER A 73 4.32 4.81 0.31
C SER A 73 2.81 5.03 0.34
N ILE A 74 2.05 4.13 -0.30
CA ILE A 74 0.59 4.13 -0.30
C ILE A 74 0.02 2.75 -0.01
N ASN A 75 -1.07 2.71 0.75
CA ASN A 75 -1.91 1.54 0.98
C ASN A 75 -3.40 1.94 0.92
N PRO A 76 -4.35 1.00 0.77
CA PRO A 76 -4.17 -0.44 0.64
C PRO A 76 -4.21 -0.98 -0.82
N LEU A 77 -4.34 -0.08 -1.80
CA LEU A 77 -4.29 -0.40 -3.24
C LEU A 77 -5.35 -1.42 -3.67
N GLU A 78 -6.60 -1.23 -3.24
CA GLU A 78 -7.70 -2.16 -3.46
C GLU A 78 -7.93 -2.50 -4.93
N ILE A 79 -8.18 -3.79 -5.18
CA ILE A 79 -8.64 -4.31 -6.46
C ILE A 79 -10.16 -4.11 -6.61
N PRO A 80 -10.72 -4.26 -7.82
CA PRO A 80 -12.17 -4.29 -8.01
C PRO A 80 -12.86 -5.38 -7.15
N PRO A 81 -14.09 -5.13 -6.67
CA PRO A 81 -14.94 -3.96 -6.95
C PRO A 81 -14.69 -2.76 -6.01
N MET A 82 -13.93 -2.94 -4.93
CA MET A 82 -13.76 -1.89 -3.91
C MET A 82 -12.84 -0.77 -4.39
N GLY A 83 -11.80 -1.11 -5.13
CA GLY A 83 -10.89 -0.16 -5.78
C GLY A 83 -10.77 -0.40 -7.29
N ASP A 84 -9.68 0.10 -7.85
CA ASP A 84 -9.40 0.12 -9.29
C ASP A 84 -7.93 -0.16 -9.61
N VAL A 85 -7.17 -0.72 -8.67
CA VAL A 85 -5.72 -0.89 -8.82
C VAL A 85 -5.38 -2.25 -9.43
N ASP A 86 -4.65 -2.21 -10.54
CA ASP A 86 -3.79 -3.31 -11.00
C ASP A 86 -2.40 -3.14 -10.39
N LEU A 87 -2.02 -4.05 -9.49
CA LEU A 87 -0.78 -3.93 -8.72
C LEU A 87 0.47 -4.03 -9.61
N ALA A 88 0.45 -4.89 -10.63
CA ALA A 88 1.58 -5.09 -11.53
C ALA A 88 1.78 -3.87 -12.44
N GLU A 89 0.68 -3.28 -12.93
CA GLU A 89 0.73 -2.05 -13.70
C GLU A 89 1.28 -0.89 -12.88
N VAL A 90 0.75 -0.67 -11.66
CA VAL A 90 1.23 0.40 -10.79
C VAL A 90 2.70 0.20 -10.42
N LYS A 91 3.13 -1.04 -10.17
CA LYS A 91 4.55 -1.33 -9.91
C LYS A 91 5.43 -0.91 -11.08
N ARG A 92 5.06 -1.26 -12.32
CA ARG A 92 5.82 -0.87 -13.52
C ARG A 92 5.85 0.64 -13.72
N ALA A 93 4.73 1.32 -13.51
CA ALA A 93 4.60 2.76 -13.76
C ALA A 93 5.29 3.61 -12.68
N ARG A 94 5.09 3.29 -11.40
CA ARG A 94 5.43 4.17 -10.26
C ARG A 94 6.22 3.49 -9.15
N GLY A 95 6.43 2.19 -9.20
CA GLY A 95 7.03 1.41 -8.11
C GLY A 95 8.51 1.68 -7.79
N ARG A 96 9.17 2.58 -8.54
CA ARG A 96 10.50 3.15 -8.21
C ARG A 96 10.42 4.49 -7.49
N GLN A 97 9.28 5.16 -7.54
CA GLN A 97 9.04 6.50 -6.96
C GLN A 97 8.33 6.38 -5.62
N ILE A 98 7.40 5.42 -5.48
CA ILE A 98 6.60 5.22 -4.28
C ILE A 98 6.57 3.73 -3.89
N GLY A 99 6.61 3.47 -2.58
CA GLY A 99 6.41 2.16 -2.01
C GLY A 99 4.94 1.75 -2.07
N LEU A 100 4.69 0.47 -2.35
CA LEU A 100 3.34 -0.07 -2.48
C LEU A 100 3.07 -1.03 -1.32
N MET A 101 1.91 -0.93 -0.68
CA MET A 101 1.50 -1.87 0.37
C MET A 101 0.07 -2.36 0.13
N GLY A 102 -0.11 -3.68 0.15
CA GLY A 102 -1.38 -4.34 -0.16
C GLY A 102 -1.17 -5.68 -0.87
N ASN A 103 -2.15 -6.21 -1.59
CA ASN A 103 -3.53 -5.73 -1.67
C ASN A 103 -4.56 -6.89 -1.68
N LEU A 104 -4.26 -7.98 -0.95
CA LEU A 104 -5.14 -9.16 -0.90
C LEU A 104 -6.57 -8.78 -0.51
N HIS A 105 -7.55 -9.20 -1.30
CA HIS A 105 -8.95 -8.86 -1.06
C HIS A 105 -9.41 -9.31 0.34
N THR A 106 -9.83 -8.36 1.17
CA THR A 106 -10.19 -8.60 2.58
C THR A 106 -11.39 -9.53 2.73
N THR A 107 -12.44 -9.36 1.94
CA THR A 107 -13.62 -10.22 2.02
C THR A 107 -13.45 -11.57 1.32
N GLU A 108 -13.21 -11.56 0.01
CA GLU A 108 -13.24 -12.79 -0.79
C GLU A 108 -12.04 -13.71 -0.54
N VAL A 109 -10.86 -13.16 -0.26
CA VAL A 109 -9.65 -13.97 -0.01
C VAL A 109 -9.44 -14.17 1.48
N MET A 110 -9.35 -13.09 2.26
CA MET A 110 -8.96 -13.22 3.68
C MET A 110 -10.09 -13.75 4.56
N LEU A 111 -11.32 -13.26 4.42
CA LEU A 111 -12.44 -13.66 5.27
C LEU A 111 -13.12 -14.95 4.80
N ARG A 112 -13.40 -15.08 3.50
CA ARG A 112 -14.20 -16.18 2.92
C ARG A 112 -13.37 -17.29 2.27
N GLY A 113 -12.11 -17.02 1.98
CA GLY A 113 -11.24 -17.95 1.28
C GLY A 113 -10.64 -19.01 2.20
N THR A 114 -9.92 -19.96 1.60
CA THR A 114 -9.10 -20.95 2.30
C THR A 114 -7.65 -20.49 2.44
N PRO A 115 -6.86 -21.10 3.35
CA PRO A 115 -5.44 -20.83 3.46
C PRO A 115 -4.69 -20.94 2.12
N GLU A 116 -5.04 -21.92 1.28
CA GLU A 116 -4.43 -22.11 -0.05
C GLU A 116 -4.73 -20.94 -0.99
N GLN A 117 -5.95 -20.42 -0.96
CA GLN A 117 -6.34 -19.24 -1.74
C GLN A 117 -5.58 -17.99 -1.26
N VAL A 118 -5.40 -17.83 0.06
CA VAL A 118 -4.57 -16.76 0.62
C VAL A 118 -3.12 -16.88 0.17
N ARG A 119 -2.52 -18.07 0.25
CA ARG A 119 -1.15 -18.32 -0.24
C ARG A 119 -1.03 -18.00 -1.72
N ALA A 120 -2.00 -18.43 -2.53
CA ALA A 120 -2.01 -18.16 -3.97
C ALA A 120 -2.10 -16.64 -4.28
N ALA A 121 -2.96 -15.90 -3.58
CA ALA A 121 -3.10 -14.46 -3.74
C ALA A 121 -1.85 -13.70 -3.26
N ALA A 122 -1.28 -14.09 -2.13
CA ALA A 122 -0.02 -13.54 -1.62
C ALA A 122 1.13 -13.76 -2.60
N ARG A 123 1.22 -14.97 -3.15
CA ARG A 123 2.18 -15.33 -4.18
C ARG A 123 2.04 -14.47 -5.44
N GLN A 124 0.80 -14.23 -5.85
CA GLN A 124 0.53 -13.39 -7.00
C GLN A 124 0.97 -11.94 -6.76
N ALA A 125 0.62 -11.37 -5.61
CA ALA A 125 1.05 -10.01 -5.25
C ALA A 125 2.59 -9.88 -5.15
N LEU A 126 3.27 -10.90 -4.63
CA LEU A 126 4.74 -10.97 -4.62
C LEU A 126 5.33 -10.97 -6.04
N ARG A 127 4.75 -11.72 -6.98
CA ARG A 127 5.17 -11.68 -8.40
C ARG A 127 4.91 -10.32 -9.05
N ASP A 128 3.76 -9.71 -8.73
CA ASP A 128 3.33 -8.46 -9.35
C ASP A 128 4.15 -7.25 -8.89
N ALA A 129 4.52 -7.19 -7.61
CA ALA A 129 5.15 -6.01 -7.03
C ALA A 129 6.43 -6.24 -6.23
N GLY A 130 6.78 -7.48 -5.89
CA GLY A 130 7.92 -7.77 -5.02
C GLY A 130 9.29 -7.57 -5.69
N GLN A 131 9.43 -7.85 -6.99
CA GLN A 131 10.73 -7.71 -7.64
C GLN A 131 11.26 -6.26 -7.58
N GLY A 132 12.53 -6.11 -7.20
CA GLY A 132 13.18 -4.80 -7.04
C GLY A 132 12.90 -4.09 -5.72
N GLY A 133 12.23 -4.73 -4.75
CA GLY A 133 11.93 -4.16 -3.44
C GLY A 133 10.86 -3.06 -3.51
N GLY A 134 10.63 -2.35 -2.40
CA GLY A 134 9.63 -1.27 -2.35
C GLY A 134 8.17 -1.74 -2.40
N PHE A 135 7.93 -3.01 -2.08
CA PHE A 135 6.59 -3.58 -1.90
C PHE A 135 6.47 -4.24 -0.52
N ILE A 136 5.37 -3.97 0.17
CA ILE A 136 5.00 -4.55 1.45
C ILE A 136 3.75 -5.38 1.23
N LEU A 137 3.91 -6.71 1.27
CA LEU A 137 2.79 -7.64 1.16
C LEU A 137 1.82 -7.44 2.33
N SER A 138 0.57 -7.09 2.03
CA SER A 138 -0.47 -6.83 3.02
C SER A 138 -1.87 -7.09 2.44
N THR A 139 -2.89 -6.85 3.25
CA THR A 139 -4.29 -6.96 2.85
C THR A 139 -4.78 -5.67 2.19
N GLY A 140 -5.90 -5.77 1.47
CA GLY A 140 -6.58 -4.67 0.77
C GLY A 140 -7.34 -3.73 1.71
N ASP A 141 -7.39 -4.00 3.01
CA ASP A 141 -7.78 -3.12 4.11
C ASP A 141 -7.58 -3.89 5.43
N GLN A 142 -8.02 -3.36 6.57
CA GLN A 142 -8.07 -4.09 7.84
C GLN A 142 -8.89 -5.37 7.74
N CYS A 143 -8.35 -6.45 8.32
CA CYS A 143 -9.09 -7.68 8.54
C CYS A 143 -10.15 -7.48 9.63
N GLY A 144 -11.38 -7.91 9.35
CA GLY A 144 -12.44 -7.93 10.36
C GLY A 144 -12.19 -9.03 11.41
N PRO A 145 -12.83 -8.94 12.59
CA PRO A 145 -12.64 -9.89 13.69
C PRO A 145 -13.04 -11.33 13.37
N ALA A 146 -13.85 -11.53 12.33
CA ALA A 146 -14.26 -12.85 11.84
C ALA A 146 -13.27 -13.48 10.85
N THR A 147 -12.17 -12.79 10.51
CA THR A 147 -11.15 -13.33 9.60
C THR A 147 -10.51 -14.56 10.24
N PRO A 148 -10.54 -15.74 9.59
CA PRO A 148 -9.95 -16.95 10.15
C PRO A 148 -8.46 -16.78 10.46
N GLU A 149 -8.01 -17.25 11.62
CA GLU A 149 -6.61 -17.14 12.02
C GLU A 149 -5.69 -17.90 11.06
N GLU A 150 -6.13 -19.06 10.54
CA GLU A 150 -5.38 -19.83 9.55
C GLU A 150 -5.10 -19.03 8.27
N ASN A 151 -5.99 -18.11 7.89
CA ASN A 151 -5.80 -17.24 6.74
C ASN A 151 -4.78 -16.14 7.04
N LEU A 152 -4.80 -15.57 8.25
CA LEU A 152 -3.77 -14.62 8.70
C LEU A 152 -2.37 -15.28 8.72
N PHE A 153 -2.27 -16.48 9.29
CA PHE A 153 -1.03 -17.24 9.33
C PHE A 153 -0.57 -17.66 7.93
N ALA A 154 -1.49 -18.05 7.04
CA ALA A 154 -1.16 -18.38 5.66
C ALA A 154 -0.48 -17.21 4.91
N LEU A 155 -0.98 -15.98 5.10
CA LEU A 155 -0.36 -14.78 4.53
C LEU A 155 1.05 -14.55 5.09
N VAL A 156 1.19 -14.57 6.41
CA VAL A 156 2.48 -14.34 7.10
C VAL A 156 3.52 -15.38 6.70
N GLU A 157 3.15 -16.66 6.70
CA GLU A 157 4.08 -17.74 6.35
C GLU A 157 4.49 -17.69 4.88
N THR A 158 3.57 -17.30 3.97
CA THR A 158 3.93 -17.07 2.56
C THR A 158 4.93 -15.92 2.42
N ALA A 159 4.74 -14.82 3.15
CA ALA A 159 5.68 -13.70 3.14
C ALA A 159 7.08 -14.12 3.64
N LYS A 160 7.15 -14.93 4.71
CA LYS A 160 8.42 -15.41 5.27
C LYS A 160 9.16 -16.40 4.38
N THR A 161 8.43 -17.26 3.67
CA THR A 161 9.01 -18.36 2.90
C THR A 161 9.27 -18.00 1.44
N GLU A 162 8.39 -17.20 0.84
CA GLU A 162 8.42 -16.86 -0.59
C GLU A 162 8.76 -15.38 -0.84
N GLY A 163 8.54 -14.49 0.14
CA GLY A 163 8.91 -13.07 0.10
C GLY A 163 10.40 -12.78 0.33
N VAL A 164 11.27 -13.76 0.08
CA VAL A 164 12.70 -13.71 0.42
C VAL A 164 13.53 -13.37 -0.81
N TYR A 165 14.55 -12.53 -0.62
CA TYR A 165 15.47 -12.13 -1.67
C TYR A 165 16.77 -12.95 -1.62
N ASN A 166 17.38 -13.19 -2.79
CA ASN A 166 18.72 -13.77 -2.87
C ASN A 166 19.82 -12.71 -2.65
N SER A 167 21.08 -13.14 -2.61
CA SER A 167 22.23 -12.24 -2.40
C SER A 167 22.42 -11.18 -3.48
N ARG A 168 21.75 -11.32 -4.63
CA ARG A 168 21.73 -10.34 -5.73
C ARG A 168 20.54 -9.37 -5.65
N GLY A 169 19.72 -9.46 -4.60
CA GLY A 169 18.53 -8.61 -4.41
C GLY A 169 17.33 -8.99 -5.29
N ASN A 170 17.31 -10.21 -5.85
CA ASN A 170 16.15 -10.70 -6.61
C ASN A 170 15.24 -11.53 -5.71
N LEU A 171 13.93 -11.39 -5.89
CA LEU A 171 12.93 -12.20 -5.20
C LEU A 171 13.08 -13.67 -5.63
N ARG A 172 12.90 -14.61 -4.71
CA ARG A 172 13.14 -16.05 -4.94
C ARG A 172 11.98 -16.79 -5.61
N ILE A 173 11.04 -16.07 -6.22
CA ILE A 173 9.81 -16.62 -6.80
C ILE A 173 9.75 -16.47 -8.32
#